data_AF-A0A2E5X2C5-F1
#
_entry.id   AF-A0A2E5X2C5-F1
#
_cell.length_a   1.000
_cell.length_b   1.000
_cell.length_c   1.000
_cell.angle_alpha   90.00
_cell.angle_beta   90.00
_cell.angle_gamma   90.00
#
_symmetry.space_group_name_H-M   'P 1'
#
loop_
_entity.id
_entity.type
_entity.pdbx_description
1 polymer ?
#
loop_
_entity_poly.entity_id
_entity_poly.type
_entity_poly.pdbx_seq_one_letter_code
_entity_poly.pdbx_strand_id
1 'polypeptide(L)'
;MIKLFSIGLILFSMAAQAKDMIKVNAIGSSPKGQFVAFEEFGKMGASNTTFSYIRVKNVWKNKYVDRPIKVVSDKDDLNLVRAKAKQLAKKRLEEFNISS
;
A
#
# COMPACT_ATOMS: atom_id res chain seq x y z
N MET A 1 -48.71 20.08 -38.01
CA MET A 1 -48.75 19.95 -36.53
C MET A 1 -47.57 19.08 -36.11
N ILE A 2 -46.52 19.68 -35.57
CA ILE A 2 -45.27 19.01 -35.16
C ILE A 2 -45.46 18.45 -33.74
N LYS A 3 -45.34 17.12 -33.59
CA LYS A 3 -45.29 16.47 -32.27
C LYS A 3 -43.84 16.53 -31.79
N LEU A 4 -43.60 17.29 -30.72
CA LEU A 4 -42.31 17.35 -30.04
C LEU A 4 -41.98 15.98 -29.42
N PHE A 5 -40.86 15.40 -29.82
CA PHE A 5 -40.23 14.28 -29.12
C PHE A 5 -39.41 14.85 -27.95
N SER A 6 -39.88 14.67 -26.72
CA SER A 6 -39.10 14.96 -25.52
C SER A 6 -38.14 13.80 -25.25
N ILE A 7 -36.88 13.94 -25.68
CA ILE A 7 -35.81 13.00 -25.32
C ILE A 7 -35.27 13.42 -23.94
N GLY A 8 -35.61 12.64 -22.92
CA GLY A 8 -35.09 12.81 -21.57
C GLY A 8 -33.60 12.46 -21.49
N LEU A 9 -32.77 13.45 -21.20
CA LEU A 9 -31.33 13.28 -21.01
C LEU A 9 -31.08 12.71 -19.60
N ILE A 10 -30.95 11.39 -19.48
CA ILE A 10 -30.52 10.74 -18.24
C ILE A 10 -29.01 10.94 -18.13
N LEU A 11 -28.61 11.97 -17.38
CA LEU A 11 -27.22 12.18 -16.96
C LEU A 11 -26.85 11.11 -15.93
N PHE A 12 -26.24 10.03 -16.39
CA PHE A 12 -25.54 9.08 -15.52
C PHE A 12 -24.36 9.81 -14.86
N SER A 13 -24.53 10.24 -13.61
CA SER A 13 -23.41 10.67 -12.78
C SER A 13 -22.55 9.43 -12.46
N MET A 14 -21.46 9.27 -13.21
CA MET A 14 -20.41 8.33 -12.80
C MET A 14 -19.83 8.84 -11.49
N ALA A 15 -20.27 8.26 -10.37
CA ALA A 15 -19.65 8.49 -9.07
C ALA A 15 -18.17 8.13 -9.21
N ALA A 16 -17.30 9.14 -9.18
CA ALA A 16 -15.87 8.95 -9.12
C ALA A 16 -15.53 8.29 -7.78
N GLN A 17 -15.52 6.97 -7.74
CA GLN A 17 -15.07 6.24 -6.56
C GLN A 17 -13.57 6.49 -6.41
N ALA A 18 -13.19 7.21 -5.36
CA ALA A 18 -11.79 7.41 -5.00
C ALA A 18 -11.17 6.04 -4.71
N LYS A 19 -10.46 5.48 -5.70
CA LYS A 19 -9.78 4.20 -5.60
C LYS A 19 -8.58 4.34 -4.66
N ASP A 20 -8.36 3.34 -3.80
CA ASP A 20 -7.19 3.27 -2.93
C ASP A 20 -5.90 3.43 -3.76
N MET A 21 -5.02 4.32 -3.32
CA MET A 21 -3.68 4.44 -3.89
C MET A 21 -2.78 3.49 -3.13
N ILE A 22 -2.35 2.41 -3.79
CA ILE A 22 -1.39 1.44 -3.25
C ILE A 22 -0.13 1.47 -4.11
N LYS A 23 1.01 1.75 -3.48
CA LYS A 23 2.34 1.72 -4.08
C LYS A 23 3.18 0.65 -3.38
N VAL A 24 4.14 0.10 -4.12
CA VAL A 24 5.10 -0.87 -3.58
C VAL A 24 6.51 -0.33 -3.76
N ASN A 25 7.32 -0.42 -2.71
CA ASN A 25 8.74 -0.07 -2.73
C ASN A 25 9.57 -1.26 -2.28
N ALA A 26 10.54 -1.67 -3.09
CA ALA A 26 11.53 -2.64 -2.65
C ALA A 26 12.39 -2.02 -1.54
N ILE A 27 12.59 -2.75 -0.44
CA ILE A 27 13.46 -2.31 0.66
C ILE A 27 14.85 -2.90 0.44
N GLY A 28 14.93 -4.20 0.20
CA GLY A 28 16.20 -4.88 -0.01
C GLY A 28 16.05 -6.40 -0.01
N SER A 29 17.19 -7.07 -0.12
CA SER A 29 17.28 -8.53 -0.11
C SER A 29 18.46 -9.01 0.73
N SER A 30 18.33 -10.21 1.29
CA SER A 30 19.45 -10.90 1.94
C SER A 30 20.58 -11.18 0.94
N PRO A 31 21.84 -11.42 1.35
CA PRO A 31 22.98 -11.57 0.45
C PRO A 31 22.83 -12.68 -0.61
N LYS A 32 22.15 -13.78 -0.27
CA LYS A 32 21.89 -14.91 -1.18
C LYS A 32 20.54 -14.81 -1.90
N GLY A 33 19.82 -13.69 -1.73
CA GLY A 33 18.49 -13.50 -2.30
C GLY A 33 17.41 -14.41 -1.72
N GLN A 34 17.67 -15.14 -0.62
CA GLN A 34 16.67 -16.03 -0.01
C GLN A 34 15.48 -15.26 0.57
N PHE A 35 15.75 -14.10 1.17
CA PHE A 35 14.76 -13.21 1.74
C PHE A 35 14.72 -11.89 0.99
N VAL A 36 13.51 -11.42 0.69
CA VAL A 36 13.26 -10.12 0.06
C VAL A 36 12.27 -9.34 0.93
N ALA A 37 12.60 -8.08 1.22
CA ALA A 37 11.74 -7.15 1.92
C ALA A 37 11.18 -6.10 0.99
N PHE A 38 9.91 -5.77 1.17
CA PHE A 38 9.23 -4.71 0.45
C PHE A 38 8.19 -4.04 1.32
N GLU A 39 7.87 -2.81 0.94
CA GLU A 39 6.90 -1.93 1.58
C GLU A 39 5.69 -1.75 0.66
N GLU A 40 4.49 -2.04 1.15
CA GLU A 40 3.22 -1.66 0.53
C GLU A 40 2.67 -0.44 1.27
N PHE A 41 2.45 0.67 0.59
CA PHE A 41 2.08 1.92 1.25
C PHE A 41 1.15 2.78 0.40
N GLY A 42 0.42 3.69 1.05
CA GLY A 42 -0.36 4.70 0.35
C GLY A 42 -1.53 5.24 1.17
N LYS A 43 -2.62 5.59 0.49
CA LYS A 43 -3.82 6.19 1.09
C LYS A 43 -5.06 5.40 0.74
N MET A 44 -5.89 5.13 1.74
CA MET A 44 -7.22 4.58 1.57
C MET A 44 -8.17 5.70 1.15
N GLY A 45 -8.85 5.52 0.02
CA GLY A 45 -9.47 6.60 -0.75
C GLY A 45 -10.61 7.31 -0.03
N ALA A 46 -11.39 6.59 0.79
CA ALA A 46 -12.57 7.15 1.46
C ALA A 46 -12.26 7.89 2.78
N SER A 47 -11.16 7.55 3.46
CA SER A 47 -10.92 7.97 4.85
C SER A 47 -9.71 8.89 5.02
N ASN A 48 -8.98 9.20 3.93
CA ASN A 48 -7.67 9.89 3.96
C ASN A 48 -6.63 9.18 4.86
N THR A 49 -6.91 7.94 5.29
CA THR A 49 -6.04 7.10 6.11
C THR A 49 -4.79 6.75 5.33
N THR A 50 -3.63 7.07 5.89
CA THR A 50 -2.34 6.65 5.36
C THR A 50 -1.92 5.32 5.97
N PHE A 51 -1.23 4.49 5.18
CA PHE A 51 -0.72 3.21 5.66
C PHE A 51 0.64 2.88 5.07
N SER A 52 1.43 2.09 5.81
CA SER A 52 2.65 1.44 5.35
C SER A 52 2.77 0.06 6.00
N TYR A 53 2.95 -0.96 5.16
CA TYR A 53 3.09 -2.36 5.53
C TYR A 53 4.42 -2.89 5.01
N ILE A 54 5.30 -3.32 5.92
CA ILE A 54 6.58 -3.94 5.56
C ILE A 54 6.48 -5.45 5.72
N ARG A 55 6.84 -6.17 4.65
CA ARG A 55 6.81 -7.63 4.59
C ARG A 55 8.16 -8.17 4.22
N VAL A 56 8.48 -9.35 4.74
CA VAL A 56 9.63 -10.16 4.32
C VAL A 56 9.11 -11.48 3.76
N LYS A 57 9.54 -11.84 2.56
CA LYS A 57 9.21 -13.09 1.89
C LYS A 57 10.46 -13.95 1.76
N ASN A 58 10.39 -15.20 2.20
CA ASN A 58 11.33 -16.23 1.81
C ASN A 58 10.96 -16.69 0.39
N VAL A 59 11.71 -16.23 -0.60
CA VAL A 59 11.39 -16.47 -2.01
C VAL A 59 11.67 -17.92 -2.42
N TRP A 60 12.66 -18.58 -1.79
CA TRP A 60 12.97 -19.99 -2.07
C TRP A 60 11.85 -20.93 -1.63
N LYS A 61 11.17 -20.61 -0.51
CA LYS A 61 10.01 -21.36 -0.01
C LYS A 61 8.69 -20.81 -0.53
N ASN A 62 8.70 -19.71 -1.29
CA ASN A 62 7.54 -18.95 -1.72
C ASN A 62 6.57 -18.60 -0.56
N LYS A 63 7.09 -18.25 0.61
CA LYS A 63 6.28 -17.99 1.83
C LYS A 63 6.69 -16.70 2.52
N TYR A 64 5.73 -15.98 3.08
CA TYR A 64 6.02 -14.89 4.02
C TYR A 64 6.59 -15.48 5.31
N VAL A 65 7.58 -14.81 5.87
CA VAL A 65 8.25 -15.29 7.10
C VAL A 65 7.41 -15.03 8.35
N ASP A 66 6.58 -13.98 8.35
CA ASP A 66 5.70 -13.58 9.45
C ASP A 66 4.63 -12.61 8.93
N ARG A 67 3.76 -12.14 9.84
CA ARG A 67 2.82 -11.04 9.62
C ARG A 67 3.57 -9.74 9.26
N PRO A 68 2.97 -8.87 8.43
CA PRO A 68 3.55 -7.57 8.12
C PRO A 68 3.68 -6.70 9.36
N ILE A 69 4.71 -5.88 9.38
CA ILE A 69 4.81 -4.74 10.30
C ILE A 69 3.90 -3.65 9.72
N LYS A 70 2.87 -3.27 10.48
CA LYS A 70 1.82 -2.36 10.01
C LYS A 70 1.85 -1.05 10.77
N VAL A 71 1.81 0.05 10.03
CA VAL A 71 1.50 1.39 10.56
C VAL A 71 0.36 1.96 9.74
N VAL A 72 -0.68 2.40 10.42
CA VAL A 72 -1.88 3.00 9.84
C VAL A 72 -2.20 4.25 10.66
N SER A 73 -2.54 5.36 10.00
CA SER A 73 -2.86 6.61 10.68
C SER A 73 -3.85 7.43 9.87
N ASP A 74 -4.85 7.99 10.56
CA ASP A 74 -5.80 8.95 9.96
C ASP A 74 -5.29 10.39 10.05
N LYS A 75 -4.24 10.62 10.84
CA LYS A 75 -3.73 11.96 11.18
C LYS A 75 -2.36 12.25 10.58
N ASP A 76 -1.52 11.22 10.49
CA ASP A 76 -0.15 11.38 10.03
C ASP A 76 -0.07 11.42 8.50
N ASP A 77 0.85 12.23 7.99
CA ASP A 77 1.19 12.21 6.57
C ASP A 77 1.84 10.87 6.18
N LEU A 78 1.82 10.59 4.87
CA LEU A 78 2.31 9.33 4.34
C LEU A 78 3.81 9.12 4.63
N ASN A 79 4.64 10.16 4.57
CA ASN A 79 6.07 10.03 4.79
C ASN A 79 6.37 9.67 6.24
N LEU A 80 5.66 10.27 7.20
CA LEU A 80 5.78 9.95 8.61
C LEU A 80 5.36 8.50 8.90
N VAL A 81 4.24 8.04 8.34
CA VAL A 81 3.79 6.64 8.48
C VAL A 81 4.82 5.66 7.92
N ARG A 82 5.39 5.96 6.75
CA ARG A 82 6.45 5.13 6.16
C ARG A 82 7.72 5.12 6.99
N ALA A 83 8.15 6.27 7.51
CA ALA A 83 9.32 6.38 8.37
C ALA A 83 9.16 5.56 9.66
N LYS A 84 8.00 5.67 10.33
CA LYS A 84 7.64 4.86 11.51
C LYS A 84 7.66 3.36 11.18
N ALA A 85 7.07 2.95 10.06
CA ALA A 85 7.07 1.55 9.64
C ALA A 85 8.50 1.01 9.43
N LYS A 86 9.36 1.76 8.74
CA LYS A 86 10.77 1.40 8.53
C LYS A 86 11.55 1.32 9.84
N GLN A 87 11.34 2.27 10.75
CA GLN A 87 11.97 2.26 12.06
C GLN A 87 11.58 1.01 12.87
N LEU A 88 10.29 0.66 12.89
CA LEU A 88 9.80 -0.55 13.55
C LEU A 88 10.33 -1.84 12.88
N ALA A 89 10.54 -1.80 11.56
CA ALA A 89 11.05 -2.94 10.80
C ALA A 89 12.56 -3.17 10.91
N LYS A 90 13.34 -2.16 11.33
CA LYS A 90 14.81 -2.22 11.33
C LYS A 90 15.37 -3.51 11.91
N LYS A 91 15.03 -3.83 13.16
CA LYS A 91 15.52 -5.05 13.84
C LYS A 91 15.15 -6.32 13.08
N ARG A 92 13.93 -6.37 12.54
CA ARG A 92 13.45 -7.53 11.78
C ARG A 92 14.16 -7.68 10.44
N LEU A 93 14.53 -6.59 9.78
CA LEU A 93 15.29 -6.63 8.53
C LEU A 93 16.73 -7.12 8.79
N GLU A 94 17.33 -6.67 9.90
CA GLU A 94 18.65 -7.12 10.36
C GLU A 94 18.67 -8.63 10.65
N GLU A 95 17.62 -9.20 11.27
CA GLU A 95 17.47 -10.65 11.50
C GLU A 95 17.59 -11.50 10.22
N PHE A 96 17.26 -10.93 9.05
CA PHE A 96 17.37 -11.59 7.75
C PHE A 96 18.56 -11.11 6.91
N ASN A 97 19.47 -10.33 7.49
CA ASN A 97 20.60 -9.70 6.80
C ASN A 97 20.16 -8.84 5.61
N ILE A 98 19.03 -8.14 5.73
CA ILE A 98 18.54 -7.22 4.69
C ILE A 98 19.01 -5.82 5.06
N SER A 99 19.92 -5.26 4.27
CA SER A 99 20.33 -3.86 4.38
C SER A 99 19.22 -2.94 3.86
N SER A 100 18.78 -1.98 4.68
CA SER A 100 17.75 -0.98 4.35
C SER A 100 18.20 0.44 4.64
#